data_AF-A0A2R6JUN9-F1
#
_entry.id   AF-A0A2R6JUN9-F1
#
_cell.length_a   1.000
_cell.length_b   1.000
_cell.length_c   1.000
_cell.angle_alpha   90.00
_cell.angle_beta   90.00
_cell.angle_gamma   90.00
#
_symmetry.space_group_name_H-M   'P 1'
#
loop_
_entity.id
_entity.type
_entity.pdbx_description
1 polymer ?
#
loop_
_entity_poly.entity_id
_entity_poly.type
_entity_poly.pdbx_seq_one_letter_code
_entity_poly.pdbx_strand_id
1 'polypeptide(L)'
;MALDLETGRTRRVIEDHPSVLPENGIHPTIEGEPVVQENATGELEPISAGLDGIAIDPSFEWAYYCEITTEIMYRVRAADLLDESLTHDELDERIERYGKKEICDGITVDTAGNVYITDITNNAIGVT
;
A
#
# COMPACT_ATOMS: atom_id res chain seq x y z
N MET A 1 -5.59 8.56 5.07
CA MET A 1 -6.64 9.61 4.99
C MET A 1 -7.04 9.76 3.53
N ALA A 2 -8.26 10.22 3.27
CA ALA A 2 -8.70 10.62 1.93
C ALA A 2 -9.03 12.12 1.92
N LEU A 3 -8.72 12.80 0.81
CA LEU A 3 -9.03 14.20 0.56
C LEU A 3 -9.99 14.27 -0.63
N ASP A 4 -11.17 14.85 -0.40
CA ASP A 4 -12.06 15.27 -1.46
C ASP A 4 -11.55 16.59 -2.06
N LEU A 5 -11.17 16.57 -3.34
CA LEU A 5 -10.65 17.74 -4.04
C LEU A 5 -11.73 18.77 -4.41
N GLU A 6 -13.00 18.36 -4.49
CA GLU A 6 -14.10 19.26 -4.79
C GLU A 6 -14.49 20.08 -3.55
N THR A 7 -14.61 19.41 -2.40
CA THR A 7 -15.03 20.05 -1.15
C THR A 7 -13.88 20.53 -0.27
N GLY A 8 -12.66 20.04 -0.52
CA GLY A 8 -11.48 20.29 0.31
C GLY A 8 -11.52 19.58 1.66
N ARG A 9 -12.48 18.68 1.89
CA ARG A 9 -12.62 17.95 3.15
C ARG A 9 -11.70 16.75 3.19
N THR A 10 -11.06 16.56 4.34
CA THR A 10 -10.25 15.37 4.63
C THR A 10 -10.97 14.49 5.63
N ARG A 11 -10.89 13.17 5.43
CA ARG A 11 -11.37 12.20 6.41
C ARG A 11 -10.36 11.08 6.64
N ARG A 12 -10.42 10.48 7.82
CA ARG A 12 -9.73 9.22 8.09
C ARG A 12 -10.60 8.07 7.55
N VAL A 13 -9.96 7.00 7.09
CA VAL A 13 -10.59 5.96 6.27
C VAL A 13 -10.20 4.57 6.76
N ILE A 14 -9.13 4.02 6.20
CA ILE A 14 -8.60 2.71 6.53
C ILE A 14 -7.66 2.88 7.72
N GLU A 15 -8.02 2.28 8.85
CA GLU A 15 -7.28 2.26 10.11
C GLU A 15 -7.24 0.82 10.63
N ASP A 16 -6.09 0.38 11.15
CA ASP A 16 -5.91 -0.95 11.77
C ASP A 16 -6.39 -2.16 10.92
N HIS A 17 -6.54 -1.99 9.61
CA HIS A 17 -6.89 -3.07 8.69
C HIS A 17 -5.65 -3.86 8.25
N PRO A 18 -5.69 -5.20 8.12
CA PRO A 18 -4.53 -5.99 7.69
C PRO A 18 -3.87 -5.54 6.38
N SER A 19 -4.59 -4.86 5.47
CA SER A 19 -4.02 -4.34 4.22
C SER A 19 -3.07 -3.14 4.40
N VAL A 20 -3.03 -2.52 5.57
CA VAL A 20 -2.19 -1.34 5.86
C VAL A 20 -1.17 -1.59 6.98
N LEU A 21 -1.13 -2.80 7.51
CA LEU A 21 -0.25 -3.23 8.59
C LEU A 21 0.86 -4.13 8.06
N PRO A 22 2.06 -4.13 8.70
CA PRO A 22 3.14 -5.03 8.33
C PRO A 22 2.76 -6.51 8.39
N GLU A 23 3.19 -7.28 7.40
CA GLU A 23 3.02 -8.73 7.40
C GLU A 23 4.17 -9.41 8.14
N ASN A 24 3.84 -10.24 9.14
CA ASN A 24 4.86 -10.89 9.96
C ASN A 24 5.67 -11.92 9.17
N GLY A 25 7.00 -11.84 9.27
CA GLY A 25 7.92 -12.84 8.72
C GLY A 25 8.35 -12.60 7.27
N ILE A 26 7.93 -11.49 6.66
CA ILE A 26 8.44 -11.02 5.38
C ILE A 26 9.44 -9.90 5.66
N HIS A 27 10.66 -10.06 5.17
CA HIS A 27 11.74 -9.11 5.39
C HIS A 27 12.44 -8.80 4.06
N PRO A 28 12.45 -7.54 3.60
CA PRO A 28 13.16 -7.18 2.39
C PRO A 28 14.65 -7.48 2.52
N THR A 29 15.23 -7.97 1.43
CA THR A 29 16.67 -8.15 1.30
C THR A 29 17.15 -7.44 0.04
N ILE A 30 18.26 -6.71 0.13
CA ILE A 30 18.88 -6.02 -1.00
C ILE A 30 20.27 -6.62 -1.17
N GLU A 31 20.55 -7.19 -2.34
CA GLU A 31 21.81 -7.89 -2.62
C GLU A 31 22.15 -9.01 -1.62
N GLY A 32 21.13 -9.62 -1.01
CA GLY A 32 21.27 -10.68 -0.01
C GLY A 32 21.41 -10.19 1.44
N GLU A 33 21.52 -8.88 1.66
CA GLU A 33 21.56 -8.29 3.00
C GLU A 33 20.16 -7.84 3.45
N PRO A 34 19.75 -8.11 4.70
CA PRO A 34 18.45 -7.68 5.20
C PRO A 34 18.38 -6.16 5.34
N VAL A 35 17.24 -5.59 4.98
CA VAL A 35 16.94 -4.20 5.30
C VAL A 35 16.54 -4.11 6.77
N VAL A 36 17.25 -3.26 7.52
CA VAL A 36 17.10 -3.13 8.97
C VAL A 36 16.73 -1.70 9.38
N GLN A 37 16.05 -1.57 10.51
CA GLN A 37 15.74 -0.33 11.20
C GLN A 37 16.35 -0.35 12.61
N GLU A 38 16.59 0.83 13.18
CA GLU A 38 16.99 0.96 14.58
C GLU A 38 15.74 1.04 15.46
N ASN A 39 15.67 0.20 16.49
CA ASN A 39 14.56 0.20 17.42
C ASN A 39 14.75 1.25 18.54
N ALA A 40 13.77 1.37 19.45
CA ALA A 40 13.80 2.37 20.52
C ALA A 40 14.98 2.22 21.51
N THR A 41 15.65 1.06 21.54
CA THR A 41 16.82 0.78 22.40
C THR A 41 18.15 0.94 21.65
N GLY A 42 18.13 1.27 20.36
CA GLY A 42 19.31 1.44 19.53
C GLY A 42 19.84 0.16 18.90
N GLU A 43 19.05 -0.92 18.94
CA GLU A 43 19.41 -2.21 18.33
C GLU A 43 18.84 -2.29 16.91
N LEU A 44 19.56 -2.97 16.02
CA LEU A 44 19.11 -3.21 14.65
C LEU A 44 18.15 -4.40 14.59
N GLU A 45 17.01 -4.20 13.97
CA GLU A 45 15.99 -5.24 13.71
C GLU A 45 15.52 -5.17 12.25
N PRO A 46 14.94 -6.25 11.69
CA PRO A 46 14.34 -6.19 10.35
C PRO A 46 13.29 -5.08 10.26
N ILE A 47 13.23 -4.39 9.13
CA ILE A 47 12.22 -3.35 8.92
C ILE A 47 10.81 -3.94 9.03
N SER A 48 9.92 -3.20 9.69
CA SER A 48 8.49 -3.48 9.81
C SER A 48 7.74 -2.17 9.64
N ALA A 49 7.29 -1.88 8.42
CA ALA A 49 6.73 -0.59 8.06
C ALA A 49 5.42 -0.78 7.30
N GLY A 50 4.36 -0.06 7.69
CA GLY A 50 3.02 -0.24 7.12
C GLY A 50 2.87 0.28 5.68
N LEU A 51 1.66 0.70 5.32
CA LEU A 51 1.36 1.29 4.01
C LEU A 51 2.42 2.31 3.57
N ASP A 52 2.95 2.11 2.36
CA ASP A 52 3.95 3.00 1.74
C ASP A 52 3.55 3.29 0.29
N GLY A 53 3.65 2.29 -0.58
CA GLY A 53 3.23 2.38 -1.97
C GLY A 53 1.73 2.70 -2.09
N ILE A 54 1.41 3.85 -2.68
CA ILE A 54 0.04 4.25 -3.00
C ILE A 54 0.02 5.02 -4.32
N ALA A 55 -0.92 4.68 -5.21
CA ALA A 55 -1.17 5.38 -6.45
C ALA A 55 -2.64 5.31 -6.82
N ILE A 56 -3.18 6.40 -7.39
CA ILE A 56 -4.53 6.43 -7.93
C ILE A 56 -4.47 6.35 -9.46
N ASP A 57 -5.39 5.61 -10.08
CA ASP A 57 -5.44 5.56 -11.54
C ASP A 57 -5.79 6.90 -12.18
N PRO A 58 -5.44 7.12 -13.46
CA PRO A 58 -5.71 8.39 -14.13
C PRO A 58 -7.20 8.76 -14.24
N SER A 59 -8.11 7.79 -14.08
CA SER A 59 -9.56 7.99 -14.04
C SER A 59 -10.10 8.34 -12.66
N PHE A 60 -9.26 8.34 -11.61
CA PHE A 60 -9.66 8.48 -10.22
C PHE A 60 -10.69 7.42 -9.77
N GLU A 61 -10.68 6.23 -10.39
CA GLU A 61 -11.60 5.16 -10.03
C GLU A 61 -11.06 4.33 -8.87
N TRP A 62 -9.81 3.88 -8.97
CA TRP A 62 -9.15 3.00 -8.02
C TRP A 62 -7.90 3.63 -7.40
N ALA A 63 -7.80 3.55 -6.08
CA ALA A 63 -6.56 3.74 -5.35
C ALA A 63 -5.92 2.36 -5.12
N TYR A 64 -4.76 2.13 -5.71
CA TYR A 64 -3.90 0.98 -5.49
C TYR A 64 -2.94 1.29 -4.36
N TYR A 65 -2.72 0.32 -3.49
CA TYR A 65 -1.78 0.50 -2.39
C TYR A 65 -1.23 -0.82 -1.87
N CYS A 66 -0.10 -0.73 -1.20
CA CYS A 66 0.53 -1.84 -0.55
C CYS A 66 1.41 -1.40 0.61
N GLU A 67 1.67 -2.35 1.48
CA GLU A 67 2.67 -2.26 2.52
C GLU A 67 4.05 -2.74 1.97
N ILE A 68 5.15 -2.30 2.58
CA ILE A 68 6.49 -2.61 2.05
C ILE A 68 6.83 -4.10 2.24
N THR A 69 6.48 -4.69 3.40
CA THR A 69 6.75 -6.08 3.79
C THR A 69 5.63 -7.06 3.44
N THR A 70 4.95 -6.90 2.31
CA THR A 70 3.94 -7.87 1.83
C THR A 70 4.17 -8.23 0.37
N GLU A 71 3.69 -9.41 -0.06
CA GLU A 71 3.64 -9.82 -1.48
C GLU A 71 2.27 -9.52 -2.13
N ILE A 72 1.43 -8.69 -1.50
CA ILE A 72 0.07 -8.42 -1.94
C ILE A 72 -0.09 -6.96 -2.36
N MET A 73 -0.72 -6.74 -3.52
CA MET A 73 -1.25 -5.45 -3.94
C MET A 73 -2.75 -5.40 -3.59
N TYR A 74 -3.17 -4.32 -2.94
CA TYR A 74 -4.58 -4.04 -2.64
C TYR A 74 -5.08 -2.88 -3.51
N ARG A 75 -6.40 -2.77 -3.63
CA ARG A 75 -7.06 -1.58 -4.17
C ARG A 75 -8.41 -1.33 -3.51
N VAL A 76 -8.86 -0.09 -3.58
CA VAL A 76 -10.19 0.34 -3.13
C VAL A 76 -10.71 1.44 -4.05
N ARG A 77 -12.02 1.53 -4.26
CA ARG A 77 -12.56 2.62 -5.08
C ARG A 77 -12.38 3.95 -4.36
N ALA A 78 -11.94 4.97 -5.09
CA ALA A 78 -11.82 6.31 -4.54
C ALA A 78 -13.17 6.86 -4.03
N ALA A 79 -14.28 6.49 -4.70
CA ALA A 79 -15.63 6.86 -4.28
C ALA A 79 -15.98 6.30 -2.89
N ASP A 80 -15.58 5.07 -2.57
CA ASP A 80 -15.83 4.46 -1.25
C ASP A 80 -15.03 5.16 -0.15
N LEU A 81 -13.81 5.60 -0.48
CA LEU A 81 -12.99 6.45 0.39
C LEU A 81 -13.55 7.87 0.60
N LEU A 82 -14.59 8.28 -0.14
CA LEU A 82 -15.27 9.58 -0.01
C LEU A 82 -16.74 9.47 0.43
N ASP A 83 -17.34 8.28 0.38
CA ASP A 83 -18.67 8.00 0.91
C ASP A 83 -18.73 8.03 2.45
N GLU A 84 -19.25 9.12 3.03
CA GLU A 84 -19.44 9.30 4.48
C GLU A 84 -20.58 8.45 5.06
N SER A 85 -21.37 7.77 4.21
CA SER A 85 -22.46 6.89 4.67
C SER A 85 -21.98 5.51 5.09
N LEU A 86 -20.74 5.13 4.72
CA LEU A 86 -20.15 3.85 5.09
C LEU A 86 -19.60 3.88 6.51
N THR A 87 -19.86 2.80 7.24
CA THR A 87 -19.11 2.46 8.44
C THR A 87 -17.69 2.01 8.09
N HIS A 88 -16.81 1.95 9.10
CA HIS A 88 -15.44 1.45 8.89
C HIS A 88 -15.45 0.00 8.39
N ASP A 89 -16.25 -0.87 9.02
CA ASP A 89 -16.39 -2.27 8.62
C ASP A 89 -16.90 -2.42 7.17
N GLU A 90 -17.89 -1.61 6.77
CA GLU A 90 -18.40 -1.63 5.39
C GLU A 90 -17.39 -1.12 4.37
N LEU A 91 -16.51 -0.17 4.75
CA LEU A 91 -15.41 0.28 3.90
C LEU A 91 -14.32 -0.79 3.79
N ASP A 92 -13.98 -1.44 4.89
CA ASP A 92 -12.98 -2.51 4.93
C ASP A 92 -13.39 -3.69 4.05
N GLU A 93 -14.68 -4.05 4.04
CA GLU A 93 -15.23 -5.08 3.14
C GLU A 93 -15.12 -4.72 1.64
N ARG A 94 -14.91 -3.45 1.29
CA ARG A 94 -14.72 -3.00 -0.11
C ARG A 94 -13.26 -3.00 -0.55
N ILE A 95 -12.32 -3.29 0.34
CA ILE A 95 -10.91 -3.45 -0.01
C ILE A 95 -10.74 -4.75 -0.80
N GLU A 96 -10.18 -4.63 -2.00
CA GLU A 96 -9.93 -5.76 -2.88
C GLU A 96 -8.44 -6.14 -2.87
N ARG A 97 -8.17 -7.45 -2.78
CA ARG A 97 -6.88 -7.99 -3.18
C ARG A 97 -6.78 -7.91 -4.70
N TYR A 98 -5.92 -7.04 -5.21
CA TYR A 98 -5.73 -6.82 -6.63
C TYR A 98 -4.84 -7.91 -7.26
N GLY A 99 -3.70 -8.20 -6.66
CA GLY A 99 -2.70 -9.09 -7.26
C GLY A 99 -1.56 -9.49 -6.33
N LYS A 100 -0.68 -10.36 -6.84
CA LYS A 100 0.62 -10.63 -6.22
C LYS A 100 1.62 -9.58 -6.71
N LYS A 101 2.47 -9.07 -5.82
CA LYS A 101 3.61 -8.22 -6.16
C LYS A 101 4.90 -8.77 -5.54
N GLU A 102 6.05 -8.29 -6.02
CA GLU A 102 7.31 -8.38 -5.30
C GLU A 102 7.41 -7.28 -4.23
N ILE A 103 8.42 -7.37 -3.37
CA ILE A 103 8.68 -6.35 -2.35
C ILE A 103 9.08 -5.03 -3.02
N CYS A 104 8.40 -3.94 -2.64
CA CYS A 104 8.57 -2.64 -3.27
C CYS A 104 8.30 -1.49 -2.30
N ASP A 105 8.92 -0.34 -2.60
CA ASP A 105 8.65 0.96 -1.99
C ASP A 105 7.53 1.64 -2.81
N GLY A 106 7.88 2.58 -3.68
CA GLY A 106 6.93 3.30 -4.52
C GLY A 106 6.29 2.49 -5.64
N ILE A 107 5.08 2.90 -6.02
CA ILE A 107 4.28 2.33 -7.11
C ILE A 107 3.69 3.42 -8.00
N THR A 108 3.30 3.07 -9.23
CA THR A 108 2.48 3.92 -10.11
C THR A 108 1.58 3.06 -10.99
N VAL A 109 0.51 3.64 -11.56
CA VAL A 109 -0.46 2.91 -12.38
C VAL A 109 -0.70 3.65 -13.70
N ASP A 110 -0.77 2.91 -14.81
CA ASP A 110 -1.07 3.47 -16.12
C ASP A 110 -2.58 3.46 -16.46
N THR A 111 -2.93 3.98 -17.63
CA THR A 111 -4.33 4.04 -18.10
C THR A 111 -4.95 2.69 -18.43
N ALA A 112 -4.16 1.62 -18.50
CA ALA A 112 -4.63 0.26 -18.72
C ALA A 112 -4.78 -0.53 -17.41
N GLY A 113 -4.49 0.09 -16.26
CA GLY A 113 -4.55 -0.53 -14.95
C GLY A 113 -3.31 -1.36 -14.61
N ASN A 114 -2.23 -1.29 -15.40
CA ASN A 114 -0.99 -1.98 -15.03
C ASN A 114 -0.33 -1.24 -13.87
N VAL A 115 0.02 -1.97 -12.80
CA VAL A 115 0.66 -1.37 -11.62
C VAL A 115 2.15 -1.64 -11.67
N TYR A 116 2.94 -0.59 -11.84
CA TYR A 116 4.40 -0.65 -11.86
C TYR A 116 4.94 -0.47 -10.44
N ILE A 117 5.93 -1.28 -10.08
CA ILE A 117 6.52 -1.30 -8.75
C ILE A 117 8.04 -1.15 -8.82
N THR A 118 8.62 -0.57 -7.77
CA THR A 118 10.07 -0.58 -7.52
C THR A 118 10.47 -1.90 -6.88
N ASP A 119 10.83 -2.91 -7.67
CA ASP A 119 11.25 -4.22 -7.15
C ASP A 119 12.66 -4.11 -6.53
N ILE A 120 12.69 -3.84 -5.22
CA ILE A 120 13.92 -3.53 -4.49
C ILE A 120 14.76 -4.77 -4.21
N THR A 121 14.15 -5.97 -4.20
CA THR A 121 14.88 -7.22 -3.93
C THR A 121 15.63 -7.71 -5.17
N ASN A 122 15.13 -7.41 -6.36
CA ASN A 122 15.71 -7.87 -7.62
C ASN A 122 16.42 -6.77 -8.45
N ASN A 123 16.59 -5.56 -7.91
CA ASN A 123 17.15 -4.40 -8.64
C ASN A 123 16.40 -4.12 -9.96
N ALA A 124 15.07 -4.14 -9.92
CA ALA A 124 14.23 -4.13 -11.12
C ALA A 124 13.02 -3.19 -11.01
N ILE A 125 12.30 -3.06 -12.13
CA ILE A 125 10.94 -2.51 -12.16
C ILE A 125 10.01 -3.66 -12.53
N GLY A 126 9.03 -3.93 -11.67
CA GLY A 126 8.02 -4.96 -11.87
C GLY A 126 6.71 -4.39 -12.42
N VAL A 127 5.82 -5.28 -12.87
CA VAL A 127 4.43 -4.94 -13.21
C VAL A 127 3.48 -6.01 -12.69
N THR A 128 2.33 -5.60 -12.17
CA THR A 128 1.27 -6.43 -11.57
C THR A 128 -0.10 -6.06 -12.11
#